data_AF-A0A7U9SSW2-F1
#
_entry.id   AF-A0A7U9SSW2-F1
#
_cell.length_a   1.000
_cell.length_b   1.000
_cell.length_c   1.000
_cell.angle_alpha   90.00
_cell.angle_beta   90.00
_cell.angle_gamma   90.00
#
_symmetry.space_group_name_H-M   'P 1'
#
loop_
_entity.id
_entity.type
_entity.pdbx_description
1 polymer ?
#
loop_
_entity_poly.entity_id
_entity_poly.type
_entity_poly.pdbx_seq_one_letter_code
_entity_poly.pdbx_strand_id
1 'polypeptide(L)'
;MVQSKEAMERNIHACDEDVKWQLAEPGALVSAKNYWDKKALPLVERLKEVVKNLTIKCVQLTEQGKKMTAKVDGQQKQISRLTDKVMEQSDRLQEKLSDLGHLERHLGREQVQSIVERSKALEQAERANKRPKCAFEMSR
;
A
#
# COMPACT_ATOMS: atom_id res chain seq x y z
N MET A 1 -13.28 -5.01 -12.63
CA MET A 1 -14.46 -5.61 -11.94
C MET A 1 -15.27 -6.57 -12.82
N VAL A 2 -15.36 -6.35 -14.14
CA VAL A 2 -16.14 -7.20 -15.08
C VAL A 2 -15.74 -8.69 -15.04
N GLN A 3 -14.43 -9.01 -15.03
CA GLN A 3 -13.95 -10.40 -15.00
C GLN A 3 -14.30 -11.18 -13.72
N SER A 4 -14.42 -10.49 -12.58
CA SER A 4 -14.80 -11.13 -11.31
C SER A 4 -16.29 -11.51 -11.29
N LYS A 5 -17.13 -10.69 -11.92
CA LYS A 5 -18.57 -10.93 -12.03
C LYS A 5 -18.87 -12.15 -12.91
N GLU A 6 -18.27 -12.22 -14.10
CA GLU A 6 -18.44 -13.36 -15.02
C GLU A 6 -17.90 -14.68 -14.44
N ALA A 7 -16.81 -14.61 -13.65
CA ALA A 7 -16.30 -15.78 -12.94
C ALA A 7 -17.25 -16.25 -11.83
N MET A 8 -17.93 -15.32 -11.16
CA MET A 8 -18.92 -15.67 -10.13
C MET A 8 -20.17 -16.28 -10.75
N GLU A 9 -20.70 -15.71 -11.83
CA GLU A 9 -21.89 -16.23 -12.54
C GLU A 9 -21.65 -17.64 -13.09
N ARG A 10 -20.48 -17.89 -13.69
CA ARG A 10 -20.10 -19.25 -14.13
C ARG A 10 -20.02 -20.26 -12.99
N ASN A 11 -19.55 -19.85 -11.81
CA ASN A 11 -19.52 -20.72 -10.65
C ASN A 11 -20.91 -21.01 -10.08
N ILE A 12 -21.85 -20.04 -10.13
CA ILE A 12 -23.23 -20.24 -9.70
C ILE A 12 -23.90 -21.29 -10.59
N HIS A 13 -23.82 -21.14 -11.91
CA HIS A 13 -24.39 -22.12 -12.85
C HIS A 13 -23.78 -23.53 -12.68
N ALA A 14 -22.47 -23.62 -12.47
CA ALA A 14 -21.81 -24.90 -12.20
C ALA A 14 -22.23 -25.52 -10.85
N CYS A 15 -22.63 -24.72 -9.86
CA CYS A 15 -23.19 -25.22 -8.61
C CYS A 15 -24.64 -25.71 -8.76
N ASP A 16 -25.43 -25.05 -9.61
CA ASP A 16 -26.84 -25.40 -9.85
C ASP A 16 -27.01 -26.65 -10.72
N GLU A 17 -26.13 -26.86 -11.71
CA GLU A 17 -26.24 -27.93 -12.70
C GLU A 17 -25.55 -29.25 -12.30
N ASP A 18 -24.58 -29.22 -11.39
CA ASP A 18 -23.76 -30.38 -11.09
C ASP A 18 -24.45 -31.32 -10.07
N VAL A 19 -24.70 -32.56 -10.50
CA VAL A 19 -25.33 -33.64 -9.73
C VAL A 19 -24.62 -33.89 -8.39
N LYS A 20 -23.31 -33.58 -8.28
CA LYS A 20 -22.56 -33.72 -7.02
C LYS A 20 -23.04 -32.78 -5.90
N TRP A 21 -23.74 -31.69 -6.26
CA TRP A 21 -24.29 -30.71 -5.33
C TRP A 21 -25.80 -30.88 -5.09
N GLN A 22 -26.44 -31.83 -5.78
CA GLN A 22 -27.84 -32.16 -5.57
C GLN A 22 -28.02 -33.06 -4.34
N LEU A 23 -29.13 -32.85 -3.62
CA LEU A 23 -29.52 -33.69 -2.50
C LEU A 23 -29.82 -35.11 -2.99
N ALA A 24 -29.19 -36.12 -2.40
CA ALA A 24 -29.44 -37.51 -2.75
C ALA A 24 -30.92 -37.87 -2.52
N GLU A 25 -31.61 -38.34 -3.55
CA GLU A 25 -33.03 -38.66 -3.47
C GLU A 25 -33.33 -39.68 -2.34
N PRO A 26 -34.45 -39.51 -1.61
CA PRO A 26 -34.86 -40.49 -0.62
C PRO A 26 -35.20 -41.82 -1.31
N GLY A 27 -34.52 -42.91 -0.92
CA GLY A 27 -34.84 -44.25 -1.41
C GLY A 27 -36.26 -44.66 -1.02
N ALA A 28 -36.89 -45.53 -1.83
CA ALA A 28 -38.32 -45.87 -1.78
C ALA A 28 -38.89 -46.35 -0.42
N LEU A 29 -38.05 -46.63 0.58
CA LEU A 29 -38.43 -47.10 1.91
C LEU A 29 -38.08 -46.12 3.05
N VAL A 30 -37.58 -44.91 2.76
CA VAL A 30 -37.21 -43.93 3.78
C VAL A 30 -38.40 -42.99 4.05
N SER A 31 -38.91 -42.99 5.29
CA SER A 31 -39.92 -42.01 5.71
C SER A 31 -39.40 -40.58 5.54
N ALA A 32 -40.27 -39.67 5.08
CA ALA A 32 -39.96 -38.25 4.91
C ALA A 32 -39.34 -37.62 6.18
N LYS A 33 -39.80 -38.02 7.37
CA LYS A 33 -39.25 -37.57 8.65
C LYS A 33 -37.80 -38.04 8.85
N ASN A 34 -37.52 -39.31 8.59
CA ASN A 34 -36.18 -39.87 8.74
C ASN A 34 -35.18 -39.28 7.73
N TYR A 35 -35.64 -38.96 6.52
CA TYR A 35 -34.83 -38.24 5.53
C TYR A 35 -34.51 -36.81 5.98
N TRP A 36 -35.51 -36.10 6.51
CA TRP A 36 -35.33 -34.74 7.02
C TRP A 36 -34.36 -34.71 8.20
N ASP A 37 -34.57 -35.56 9.21
CA ASP A 37 -33.74 -35.63 10.42
C ASP A 37 -32.28 -36.04 10.11
N LYS A 38 -32.08 -37.03 9.22
CA LYS A 38 -30.74 -37.61 9.00
C LYS A 38 -29.95 -37.02 7.85
N LYS A 39 -30.60 -36.40 6.87
CA LYS A 39 -29.93 -35.88 5.66
C LYS A 39 -30.11 -34.38 5.48
N ALA A 40 -31.36 -33.89 5.50
CA ALA A 40 -31.61 -32.47 5.22
C ALA A 40 -31.12 -31.56 6.35
N LEU A 41 -31.47 -31.89 7.60
CA LEU A 41 -31.13 -31.07 8.76
C LEU A 41 -29.61 -30.90 8.97
N PRO A 42 -28.77 -31.96 8.92
CA PRO A 42 -27.32 -31.81 9.06
C PRO A 42 -26.68 -30.99 7.92
N LEU A 43 -27.24 -31.07 6.71
CA LEU A 43 -26.77 -30.26 5.57
C LEU A 43 -27.11 -28.78 5.77
N VAL A 44 -28.30 -28.46 6.28
CA VAL A 44 -28.70 -27.10 6.63
C VAL A 44 -27.80 -26.53 7.72
N GLU A 45 -27.46 -27.32 8.74
CA GLU A 45 -26.55 -26.90 9.81
C GLU A 45 -25.13 -26.63 9.30
N ARG A 46 -24.59 -27.54 8.48
CA ARG A 46 -23.28 -27.35 7.84
C ARG A 46 -23.26 -26.13 6.92
N LEU A 47 -24.31 -25.92 6.13
CA LEU A 47 -24.44 -24.75 5.28
C LEU A 47 -24.48 -23.46 6.11
N LYS A 48 -25.23 -23.46 7.21
CA LYS A 48 -25.29 -22.33 8.14
C LYS A 48 -23.92 -21.99 8.72
N GLU A 49 -23.11 -23.00 9.06
CA GLU A 49 -21.74 -22.78 9.53
C GLU A 49 -20.84 -22.20 8.44
N VAL A 50 -20.89 -22.75 7.22
CA VAL A 50 -20.11 -22.23 6.08
C VAL A 50 -20.47 -20.79 5.77
N VAL A 51 -21.76 -20.44 5.74
CA VAL A 51 -22.24 -19.08 5.50
C VAL A 51 -21.79 -18.12 6.61
N LYS A 52 -21.83 -18.53 7.88
CA LYS A 52 -21.31 -17.73 9.00
C LYS A 52 -19.81 -17.46 8.84
N ASN A 53 -19.04 -18.50 8.58
CA ASN A 53 -17.58 -18.39 8.41
C ASN A 53 -17.23 -17.51 7.20
N LEU A 54 -17.96 -17.64 6.09
CA LEU A 54 -17.79 -16.80 4.92
C LEU A 54 -18.13 -15.34 5.22
N THR A 55 -19.25 -15.09 5.90
CA THR A 55 -19.66 -13.74 6.33
C THR A 55 -18.57 -13.07 7.17
N ILE A 56 -18.01 -13.80 8.16
CA ILE A 56 -16.91 -13.28 9.00
C ILE A 56 -15.70 -12.92 8.13
N LYS A 57 -15.30 -13.80 7.20
CA LYS A 57 -14.18 -13.51 6.28
C LYS A 57 -14.44 -12.30 5.39
N CYS A 58 -15.65 -12.15 4.86
CA CYS A 58 -16.02 -10.99 4.05
C CYS A 58 -15.94 -9.68 4.83
N VAL A 59 -16.40 -9.67 6.09
CA VAL A 59 -16.28 -8.50 6.96
C VAL A 59 -14.81 -8.19 7.26
N GLN A 60 -14.00 -9.21 7.59
CA GLN A 60 -12.56 -9.04 7.83
C GLN A 60 -11.83 -8.49 6.60
N LEU A 61 -12.12 -9.01 5.40
CA LEU A 61 -11.54 -8.53 4.15
C LEU A 61 -11.96 -7.09 3.86
N THR A 62 -13.21 -6.75 4.11
CA THR A 62 -13.72 -5.38 3.93
C THR A 62 -12.99 -4.40 4.86
N GLU A 63 -12.78 -4.77 6.12
CA GLU A 63 -12.06 -3.95 7.08
C GLU A 63 -10.57 -3.78 6.71
N GLN A 64 -9.92 -4.87 6.28
CA GLN A 64 -8.56 -4.81 5.75
C GLN A 64 -8.47 -3.91 4.52
N GLY A 65 -9.45 -4.00 3.61
CA GLY A 65 -9.57 -3.13 2.44
C GLY A 65 -9.61 -1.66 2.84
N LYS A 66 -10.48 -1.26 3.77
CA LYS A 66 -10.57 0.11 4.27
C LYS A 66 -9.25 0.60 4.88
N LYS A 67 -8.59 -0.23 5.69
CA LYS A 67 -7.29 0.09 6.29
C LYS A 67 -6.21 0.31 5.23
N MET A 68 -6.18 -0.50 4.19
CA MET A 68 -5.24 -0.35 3.08
C MET A 68 -5.54 0.92 2.27
N THR A 69 -6.79 1.22 1.98
CA THR A 69 -7.19 2.48 1.31
C THR A 69 -6.72 3.71 2.11
N ALA A 70 -6.97 3.74 3.42
CA ALA A 70 -6.52 4.85 4.27
C ALA A 70 -4.98 5.03 4.27
N LYS A 71 -4.23 3.92 4.22
CA LYS A 71 -2.76 3.98 4.10
C LYS A 71 -2.33 4.55 2.75
N VAL A 72 -2.94 4.10 1.65
CA VAL A 72 -2.65 4.61 0.30
C VAL A 72 -2.95 6.11 0.23
N ASP A 73 -4.08 6.57 0.77
CA ASP A 73 -4.42 8.00 0.81
C ASP A 73 -3.41 8.81 1.63
N GLY A 74 -2.96 8.26 2.77
CA GLY A 74 -1.92 8.88 3.59
C GLY A 74 -0.59 9.00 2.86
N GLN A 75 -0.16 7.92 2.18
CA GLN A 75 1.05 7.90 1.36
C GLN A 75 0.96 8.86 0.18
N GLN A 76 -0.20 8.93 -0.49
CA GLN A 76 -0.43 9.85 -1.59
C GLN A 76 -0.22 11.30 -1.16
N LYS A 77 -0.75 11.70 0.01
CA LYS A 77 -0.53 13.03 0.57
C LYS A 77 0.94 13.31 0.89
N GLN A 78 1.68 12.30 1.38
CA GLN A 78 3.11 12.43 1.65
C GLN A 78 3.90 12.61 0.35
N ILE A 79 3.57 11.85 -0.69
CA ILE A 79 4.19 11.97 -2.01
C ILE A 79 3.93 13.36 -2.59
N SER A 80 2.70 13.88 -2.54
CA SER A 80 2.40 15.24 -3.01
C SER A 80 3.25 16.28 -2.29
N ARG A 81 3.30 16.25 -0.94
CA ARG A 81 4.12 17.18 -0.16
C ARG A 81 5.62 17.10 -0.48
N LEU A 82 6.15 15.90 -0.71
CA LEU A 82 7.55 15.73 -1.09
C LEU A 82 7.79 16.23 -2.52
N THR A 83 6.84 16.01 -3.43
CA THR A 83 6.91 16.51 -4.80
C THR A 83 6.93 18.04 -4.82
N ASP A 84 6.05 18.69 -4.05
CA ASP A 84 6.01 20.16 -3.93
C ASP A 84 7.35 20.71 -3.42
N LYS A 85 7.95 20.06 -2.40
CA LYS A 85 9.27 20.46 -1.88
C LYS A 85 10.38 20.29 -2.90
N VAL A 86 10.36 19.21 -3.68
CA VAL A 86 11.36 18.97 -4.73
C VAL A 86 11.22 20.02 -5.84
N MET A 87 9.99 20.38 -6.21
CA MET A 87 9.76 21.46 -7.18
C MET A 87 10.27 22.80 -6.65
N GLU A 88 9.94 23.18 -5.41
CA GLU A 88 10.44 24.43 -4.81
C GLU A 88 11.97 24.45 -4.72
N GLN A 89 12.60 23.33 -4.35
CA GLN A 89 14.06 23.21 -4.33
C GLN A 89 14.66 23.35 -5.74
N SER A 90 14.00 22.77 -6.75
CA SER A 90 14.41 22.90 -8.15
C SER A 90 14.37 24.36 -8.61
N ASP A 91 13.27 25.06 -8.35
CA ASP A 91 13.11 26.47 -8.72
C ASP A 91 14.18 27.35 -8.08
N ARG A 92 14.44 27.14 -6.77
CA ARG A 92 15.51 27.86 -6.05
C ARG A 92 16.90 27.55 -6.59
N LEU A 93 17.17 26.30 -6.97
CA LEU A 93 18.45 25.92 -7.60
C LEU A 93 18.59 26.54 -8.99
N GLN A 94 17.50 26.60 -9.76
CA GLN A 94 17.49 27.21 -11.08
C GLN A 94 17.72 28.73 -11.01
N GLU A 95 17.16 29.42 -10.00
CA GLU A 95 17.47 30.81 -9.70
C GLU A 95 18.96 30.99 -9.37
N LYS A 96 19.51 30.16 -8.47
CA LYS A 96 20.95 30.19 -8.11
C LYS A 96 21.86 29.95 -9.31
N LEU A 97 21.49 29.06 -10.22
CA LEU A 97 22.23 28.82 -11.46
C LEU A 97 22.20 30.05 -12.38
N SER A 98 21.05 30.73 -12.45
CA SER A 98 20.91 31.97 -13.22
C SER A 98 21.79 33.07 -12.63
N ASP A 99 21.73 33.28 -11.32
CA ASP A 99 22.58 34.24 -10.59
C ASP A 99 24.07 33.98 -10.82
N LEU A 100 24.49 32.72 -10.74
CA LEU A 100 25.88 32.33 -11.00
C LEU A 100 26.28 32.66 -12.45
N GLY A 101 25.40 32.38 -13.41
CA GLY A 101 25.60 32.75 -14.81
C GLY A 101 25.73 34.27 -15.01
N HIS A 102 24.99 35.08 -14.25
CA HIS A 102 25.16 36.53 -14.25
C HIS A 102 26.54 36.94 -13.71
N LEU A 103 26.99 36.35 -12.60
CA LEU A 103 28.33 36.60 -12.04
C LEU A 103 29.45 36.21 -13.00
N GLU A 104 29.35 35.04 -13.67
CA GLU A 104 30.34 34.59 -14.64
C GLU A 104 30.50 35.56 -15.81
N ARG A 105 29.41 36.20 -16.27
CA ARG A 105 29.46 37.21 -17.35
C ARG A 105 30.17 38.50 -16.92
N HIS A 106 30.03 38.92 -15.67
CA HIS A 106 30.60 40.17 -15.17
C HIS A 106 32.02 40.04 -14.63
N LEU A 107 32.34 38.93 -13.98
CA LEU A 107 33.61 38.72 -13.27
C LEU A 107 34.54 37.73 -14.00
N GLY A 108 34.02 37.00 -14.99
CA GLY A 108 34.74 35.92 -15.65
C GLY A 108 34.61 34.58 -14.90
N ARG A 109 34.47 33.50 -15.68
CA ARG A 109 34.23 32.13 -15.18
C ARG A 109 35.32 31.65 -14.21
N GLU A 110 36.59 31.87 -14.54
CA GLU A 110 37.72 31.38 -13.72
C GLU A 110 37.75 32.04 -12.34
N GLN A 111 37.48 33.35 -12.27
CA GLN A 111 37.49 34.09 -11.02
C GLN A 111 36.31 33.70 -10.13
N VAL A 112 35.12 33.51 -10.70
CA VAL A 112 33.95 33.00 -9.98
C VAL A 112 34.20 31.60 -9.43
N GLN A 113 34.77 30.71 -10.25
CA GLN A 113 35.05 29.33 -9.85
C GLN A 113 36.08 29.26 -8.70
N SER A 114 37.15 30.06 -8.76
CA SER A 114 38.15 30.17 -7.69
C SER A 114 37.54 30.62 -6.35
N ILE A 115 36.63 31.61 -6.39
CA ILE A 115 35.91 32.08 -5.19
C ILE A 115 35.03 30.96 -4.61
N VAL A 116 34.29 30.24 -5.47
CA VAL A 116 33.41 29.14 -5.06
C VAL A 116 34.21 28.01 -4.43
N GLU A 117 35.35 27.62 -5.02
CA GLU A 117 36.22 26.56 -4.48
C GLU A 117 36.80 26.94 -3.13
N ARG A 118 37.28 28.17 -2.98
CA ARG A 118 37.77 28.69 -1.69
C ARG A 118 36.68 28.69 -0.63
N SER A 119 35.46 29.10 -0.99
CA SER A 119 34.30 29.11 -0.08
C SER A 119 33.90 27.69 0.35
N LYS A 120 33.84 26.74 -0.59
CA LYS A 120 33.57 25.32 -0.30
C LYS A 120 34.58 24.72 0.67
N ALA A 121 35.87 24.98 0.46
CA ALA A 121 36.93 24.49 1.35
C ALA A 121 36.79 25.06 2.77
N LEU A 122 36.44 26.34 2.90
CA LEU A 122 36.23 27.00 4.19
C LEU A 122 35.00 26.45 4.92
N GLU A 123 33.88 26.27 4.22
CA GLU A 123 32.66 25.69 4.81
C GLU A 123 32.88 24.23 5.26
N GLN A 124 33.64 23.45 4.50
CA GLN A 124 34.00 22.07 4.87
C GLN A 124 34.90 22.03 6.10
N ALA A 125 35.87 22.93 6.21
CA ALA A 125 36.73 23.05 7.39
C ALA A 125 35.93 23.46 8.64
N GLU A 126 34.97 24.38 8.51
CA GLU A 126 34.07 24.75 9.61
C GLU A 126 33.18 23.59 10.04
N ARG A 127 32.61 22.84 9.10
CA ARG A 127 31.78 21.66 9.42
C ARG A 127 32.58 20.58 10.13
N ALA A 128 33.84 20.37 9.75
CA ALA A 128 34.72 19.43 10.43
C ALA A 128 35.04 19.88 11.86
N ASN A 129 35.24 21.19 12.08
CA ASN A 129 35.48 21.76 13.42
C ASN A 129 34.23 21.78 14.31
N LYS A 130 33.02 21.92 13.72
CA LYS A 130 31.73 21.94 14.44
C LYS A 130 31.15 20.55 14.72
N ARG A 131 31.75 19.46 14.22
CA ARG A 131 31.33 18.11 14.64
C ARG A 131 31.63 17.97 16.14
N PRO A 132 30.63 17.73 17.01
CA PRO A 132 30.90 17.45 18.40
C PRO A 132 31.77 16.19 18.46
N LYS A 133 32.93 16.28 19.11
CA LYS A 133 33.67 15.09 19.55
C LYS A 133 32.69 14.33 20.45
N CYS A 134 32.08 13.25 19.97
CA CYS A 134 31.32 12.33 20.82
C CYS A 134 32.31 11.73 21.82
N ALA A 135 32.49 12.41 22.96
CA ALA A 135 33.04 11.81 24.16
C ALA A 135 31.98 10.82 24.65
N PHE A 136 32.13 9.58 24.23
CA PHE A 136 31.37 8.46 24.78
C PHE A 136 32.01 8.11 26.13
N GLU A 137 31.80 8.96 27.14
CA GLU A 137 32.07 8.59 28.54
C GLU A 137 30.92 7.67 28.99
N MET A 138 31.11 6.36 28.80
CA MET A 138 30.32 5.36 29.51
C MET A 138 30.92 5.18 30.90
N SER A 139 30.36 5.86 31.89
CA SER A 139 30.58 5.54 33.30
C SER A 139 30.11 4.10 33.56
N ARG A 140 31.02 3.31 34.13
CA ARG A 140 30.87 1.90 34.47
C ARG A 140 30.24 1.72 35.85
#